data_AF-A0A2E9C6R9-F1
#
_entry.id   AF-A0A2E9C6R9-F1
#
_cell.length_a   1.000
_cell.length_b   1.000
_cell.length_c   1.000
_cell.angle_alpha   90.00
_cell.angle_beta   90.00
_cell.angle_gamma   90.00
#
_symmetry.space_group_name_H-M   'P 1'
#
loop_
_entity.id
_entity.type
_entity.pdbx_description
1 polymer ?
#
loop_
_entity_poly.entity_id
_entity_poly.type
_entity_poly.pdbx_seq_one_letter_code
_entity_poly.pdbx_strand_id
1 'polypeptide(L)'
;MSNIWIFGDSFAESDHPLSIVDKPDDYTTWHDHLYAISGEKQHNFALSGIGSMHIMDNIYDKIEDGSVNDNDKFIVFLSDARRIPFNFLKSSQDEVNVSYYYEEVYGGGKKMRRKKKKENDSDSNLDDIEPYKDYMDVFYETCKKEIERYNLKSILYLKHLAVIKKLKILIFTCFNNFFIFYKTYKISKLNDSDFKVFDFPLQRVGVKEKYLNGDECVNHLCKKDHKILANIMSNFFYLTAFDEKFSKYSEYPDETYVYE
;
A
#
# COMPACT_ATOMS: atom_id res chain seq x y z
N MET A 1 10.52 4.22 -25.49
CA MET A 1 9.16 3.89 -24.99
C MET A 1 9.18 4.10 -23.50
N SER A 2 8.18 4.77 -22.94
CA SER A 2 8.02 4.95 -21.49
C SER A 2 7.57 3.65 -20.84
N ASN A 3 8.12 3.36 -19.66
CA ASN A 3 7.72 2.22 -18.84
C ASN A 3 6.91 2.67 -17.62
N ILE A 4 6.12 1.75 -17.06
CA ILE A 4 5.45 1.91 -15.77
C ILE A 4 6.16 1.02 -14.75
N TRP A 5 6.72 1.63 -13.72
CA TRP A 5 7.36 0.96 -12.59
C TRP A 5 6.39 0.92 -11.41
N ILE A 6 6.06 -0.29 -10.95
CA ILE A 6 5.08 -0.52 -9.89
C ILE A 6 5.81 -1.03 -8.66
N PHE A 7 5.61 -0.34 -7.53
CA PHE A 7 6.19 -0.67 -6.25
C PHE A 7 5.09 -0.74 -5.20
N GLY A 8 5.10 -1.74 -4.32
CA GLY A 8 4.00 -1.88 -3.36
C GLY A 8 3.99 -3.17 -2.57
N ASP A 9 2.89 -3.35 -1.86
CA ASP A 9 2.55 -4.59 -1.15
C ASP A 9 1.51 -5.41 -1.94
N SER A 10 0.73 -6.23 -1.24
CA SER A 10 -0.32 -7.09 -1.79
C SER A 10 -1.43 -6.33 -2.56
N PHE A 11 -1.60 -5.01 -2.41
CA PHE A 11 -2.50 -4.26 -3.28
C PHE A 11 -1.97 -4.16 -4.73
N ALA A 12 -0.66 -4.29 -4.89
CA ALA A 12 0.02 -4.09 -6.15
C ALA A 12 0.66 -5.35 -6.74
N GLU A 13 0.70 -6.47 -6.01
CA GLU A 13 1.31 -7.72 -6.48
C GLU A 13 0.58 -8.28 -7.73
N SER A 14 1.32 -8.70 -8.76
CA SER A 14 0.74 -9.28 -9.99
C SER A 14 0.40 -10.75 -9.86
N ASP A 15 1.12 -11.48 -9.00
CA ASP A 15 1.16 -12.94 -8.99
C ASP A 15 0.19 -13.53 -7.95
N HIS A 16 -1.01 -12.96 -7.85
CA HIS A 16 -2.05 -13.56 -7.03
C HIS A 16 -2.73 -14.70 -7.77
N PRO A 17 -2.82 -15.91 -7.18
CA PRO A 17 -3.48 -17.02 -7.84
C PRO A 17 -4.96 -16.70 -7.98
N LEU A 18 -5.41 -16.47 -9.22
CA LEU A 18 -6.83 -16.28 -9.56
C LEU A 18 -7.69 -17.48 -9.17
N SER A 19 -7.10 -18.61 -8.77
CA SER A 19 -7.79 -19.79 -8.25
C SER A 19 -8.61 -19.53 -6.98
N ILE A 20 -8.44 -18.37 -6.34
CA ILE A 20 -9.32 -17.91 -5.25
C ILE A 20 -10.65 -17.34 -5.76
N VAL A 21 -10.84 -17.28 -7.09
CA VAL A 21 -12.03 -16.75 -7.75
C VAL A 21 -12.80 -17.90 -8.44
N ASP A 22 -14.12 -17.96 -8.28
CA ASP A 22 -15.06 -18.94 -8.86
C ASP A 22 -15.04 -18.94 -10.40
N LYS A 23 -14.61 -17.83 -11.01
CA LYS A 23 -14.43 -17.64 -12.47
C LYS A 23 -13.15 -16.87 -12.78
N PRO A 24 -11.98 -17.52 -12.69
CA PRO A 24 -10.69 -16.85 -12.85
C PRO A 24 -10.50 -16.26 -14.25
N ASP A 25 -10.97 -16.97 -15.29
CA ASP A 25 -10.78 -16.58 -16.69
C ASP A 25 -11.50 -15.27 -17.06
N ASP A 26 -12.55 -14.90 -16.31
CA ASP A 26 -13.31 -13.67 -16.52
C ASP A 26 -12.81 -12.51 -15.64
N TYR A 27 -11.83 -12.73 -14.76
CA TYR A 27 -11.38 -11.74 -13.80
C TYR A 27 -10.21 -10.92 -14.37
N THR A 28 -10.38 -9.60 -14.41
CA THR A 28 -9.34 -8.66 -14.84
C THR A 28 -8.92 -7.78 -13.67
N THR A 29 -7.62 -7.66 -13.47
CA THR A 29 -7.02 -6.82 -12.43
C THR A 29 -6.83 -5.39 -12.92
N TRP A 30 -6.48 -4.48 -12.02
CA TRP A 30 -6.16 -3.11 -12.39
C TRP A 30 -4.95 -3.04 -13.34
N HIS A 31 -4.00 -3.99 -13.24
CA HIS A 31 -2.88 -4.12 -14.17
C HIS A 31 -3.35 -4.33 -15.60
N ASP A 32 -4.30 -5.26 -15.79
CA ASP A 32 -4.86 -5.59 -17.10
C ASP A 32 -5.60 -4.40 -17.71
N HIS A 33 -6.40 -3.72 -16.89
CA HIS A 33 -7.12 -2.51 -17.30
C HIS A 33 -6.16 -1.38 -17.70
N LEU A 34 -5.12 -1.14 -16.91
CA LEU A 34 -4.13 -0.10 -17.21
C LEU A 34 -3.32 -0.44 -18.48
N TYR A 35 -2.96 -1.71 -18.67
CA TYR A 35 -2.28 -2.17 -19.89
C TYR A 35 -3.17 -1.98 -21.12
N ALA A 36 -4.45 -2.36 -21.03
CA ALA A 36 -5.39 -2.19 -22.13
C ALA A 36 -5.58 -0.72 -22.55
N ILE A 37 -5.42 0.23 -21.63
CA ILE A 37 -5.51 1.67 -21.90
C ILE A 37 -4.20 2.22 -22.49
N SER A 38 -3.06 1.84 -21.91
CA SER A 38 -1.77 2.50 -22.19
C SER A 38 -0.92 1.79 -23.25
N GLY A 39 -1.00 0.46 -23.32
CA GLY A 39 -0.04 -0.37 -24.04
C GLY A 39 1.39 -0.31 -23.52
N GLU A 40 1.65 0.34 -22.38
CA GLU A 40 2.99 0.51 -21.83
C GLU A 40 3.44 -0.73 -21.06
N LYS A 41 4.74 -1.03 -21.12
CA LYS A 41 5.32 -2.16 -20.39
C LYS A 41 5.31 -1.86 -18.89
N GLN A 42 4.74 -2.79 -18.12
CA GLN A 42 4.69 -2.72 -16.66
C GLN A 42 5.80 -3.57 -16.06
N HIS A 43 6.55 -2.99 -15.13
CA HIS A 43 7.58 -3.65 -14.34
C HIS A 43 7.15 -3.65 -12.88
N ASN A 44 6.71 -4.81 -12.38
CA ASN A 44 6.14 -4.94 -11.04
C ASN A 44 7.18 -5.47 -10.05
N PHE A 45 7.43 -4.69 -9.00
CA PHE A 45 8.32 -5.00 -7.87
C PHE A 45 7.56 -5.05 -6.54
N ALA A 46 6.24 -5.18 -6.60
CA ALA A 46 5.41 -5.36 -5.43
C ALA A 46 5.53 -6.78 -4.89
N LEU A 47 5.51 -6.90 -3.56
CA LEU A 47 5.58 -8.18 -2.86
C LEU A 47 4.62 -8.19 -1.68
N SER A 48 3.79 -9.24 -1.58
CA SER A 48 2.88 -9.39 -0.45
C SER A 48 3.62 -9.41 0.90
N GLY A 49 3.06 -8.68 1.85
CA GLY A 49 3.54 -8.66 3.25
C GLY A 49 4.62 -7.62 3.55
N ILE A 50 5.24 -6.98 2.57
CA ILE A 50 6.33 -6.03 2.83
C ILE A 50 5.83 -4.69 3.40
N GLY A 51 6.72 -4.00 4.12
CA GLY A 51 6.54 -2.64 4.61
C GLY A 51 6.98 -1.53 3.66
N SER A 52 6.70 -0.28 4.03
CA SER A 52 7.11 0.89 3.24
C SER A 52 8.62 1.07 3.14
N MET A 53 9.40 0.58 4.11
CA MET A 53 10.87 0.65 4.05
C MET A 53 11.41 -0.17 2.88
N HIS A 54 10.99 -1.44 2.79
CA HIS A 54 11.36 -2.33 1.70
C HIS A 54 10.91 -1.77 0.34
N ILE A 55 9.71 -1.18 0.26
CA ILE A 55 9.21 -0.53 -0.97
C ILE A 55 10.15 0.61 -1.42
N MET A 56 10.64 1.42 -0.47
CA MET A 56 11.57 2.49 -0.79
C MET A 56 12.94 1.97 -1.20
N ASP A 57 13.44 0.90 -0.59
CA ASP A 57 14.71 0.27 -0.99
C ASP A 57 14.62 -0.22 -2.45
N ASN A 58 13.53 -0.86 -2.85
CA ASN A 58 13.29 -1.25 -4.24
C ASN A 58 13.29 -0.06 -5.20
N ILE A 59 12.75 1.09 -4.77
CA ILE A 59 12.77 2.33 -5.56
C ILE A 59 14.20 2.87 -5.69
N TYR A 60 14.96 2.89 -4.60
CA TYR A 60 16.36 3.35 -4.60
C TYR A 60 17.21 2.51 -5.55
N ASP A 61 17.13 1.18 -5.44
CA ASP A 61 17.87 0.25 -6.29
C ASP A 61 17.63 0.52 -7.77
N LYS A 62 16.37 0.76 -8.18
CA LYS A 62 16.03 1.03 -9.60
C LYS A 62 16.48 2.40 -10.10
N ILE A 63 16.57 3.38 -9.22
CA ILE A 63 17.10 4.70 -9.58
C ILE A 63 18.63 4.63 -9.69
N GLU A 64 19.29 3.91 -8.78
CA GLU A 64 20.74 3.82 -8.67
C GLU A 64 21.35 2.88 -9.73
N ASP A 65 20.63 1.82 -10.12
CA ASP A 65 21.06 0.91 -11.20
C ASP A 65 20.93 1.53 -12.61
N GLY A 66 20.34 2.72 -12.71
CA GLY A 66 20.19 3.47 -13.97
C GLY A 66 19.15 2.91 -14.94
N SER A 67 18.28 1.98 -14.49
CA SER A 67 17.24 1.38 -15.33
C SER A 67 16.09 2.34 -15.65
N VAL A 68 15.87 3.34 -14.80
CA VAL A 68 14.78 4.32 -14.92
C VAL A 68 15.18 5.49 -15.82
N ASN A 69 14.35 5.76 -16.84
CA ASN A 69 14.57 6.85 -17.78
C ASN A 69 13.72 8.08 -17.48
N ASP A 70 14.17 9.23 -17.99
CA ASP A 70 13.33 10.43 -18.08
C ASP A 70 12.07 10.07 -18.91
N ASN A 71 10.87 10.37 -18.40
CA ASN A 71 9.54 9.98 -18.90
C ASN A 71 8.97 8.63 -18.41
N ASP A 72 9.69 7.87 -17.61
CA ASP A 72 9.10 6.71 -16.94
C ASP A 72 8.08 7.16 -15.87
N LYS A 73 7.13 6.28 -15.58
CA LYS A 73 6.03 6.53 -14.65
C LYS A 73 6.14 5.61 -13.46
N PHE A 74 5.93 6.13 -12.26
CA PHE A 74 5.96 5.36 -11.04
C PHE A 74 4.55 5.27 -10.45
N ILE A 75 4.17 4.05 -10.06
CA ILE A 75 3.00 3.77 -9.24
C ILE A 75 3.51 3.18 -7.93
N VAL A 76 3.27 3.88 -6.82
CA VAL A 76 3.79 3.49 -5.50
C VAL A 76 2.63 3.26 -4.54
N PHE A 77 2.52 2.05 -4.01
CA PHE A 77 1.54 1.68 -3.00
C PHE A 77 2.23 1.64 -1.64
N LEU A 78 2.21 2.76 -0.91
CA LEU A 78 2.84 2.85 0.40
C LEU A 78 2.07 2.01 1.43
N SER A 79 2.74 0.95 1.88
CA SER A 79 2.29 -0.02 2.89
C SER A 79 2.40 0.55 4.31
N ASP A 80 2.19 -0.30 5.31
CA ASP A 80 2.38 0.05 6.72
C ASP A 80 3.86 0.34 7.02
N ALA A 81 4.15 1.52 7.55
CA ALA A 81 5.50 1.93 7.94
C ALA A 81 6.06 1.10 9.13
N ARG A 82 5.19 0.40 9.87
CA ARG A 82 5.55 -0.37 11.07
C ARG A 82 6.03 -1.77 10.78
N ARG A 83 5.88 -2.24 9.54
CA ARG A 83 6.49 -3.46 9.01
C ARG A 83 7.98 -3.18 8.79
N ILE A 84 8.77 -3.35 9.85
CA ILE A 84 10.21 -3.09 9.83
C ILE A 84 10.92 -4.36 9.33
N PRO A 85 11.73 -4.28 8.27
CA PRO A 85 12.45 -5.43 7.73
C PRO A 85 13.71 -5.72 8.57
N PHE A 86 13.54 -6.18 9.81
CA PHE A 86 14.68 -6.55 10.64
C PHE A 86 15.45 -7.72 10.02
N ASN A 87 16.78 -7.71 10.13
CA ASN A 87 17.65 -8.74 9.54
C ASN A 87 17.44 -10.16 10.10
N PHE A 88 16.78 -10.30 11.25
CA PHE A 88 16.46 -11.60 11.84
C PHE A 88 15.15 -12.21 11.32
N LEU A 89 14.37 -11.45 10.55
CA LEU A 89 13.15 -11.92 9.90
C LEU A 89 13.52 -12.82 8.72
N LYS A 90 12.76 -13.88 8.49
CA LYS A 90 13.02 -14.89 7.46
C LYS A 90 12.10 -14.74 6.25
N SER A 91 11.01 -13.99 6.39
CA SER A 91 10.00 -13.80 5.36
C SER A 91 9.25 -12.48 5.50
N SER A 92 8.57 -12.05 4.44
CA SER A 92 7.66 -10.90 4.49
C SER A 92 6.47 -11.12 5.43
N GLN A 93 6.09 -12.37 5.69
CA GLN A 93 5.07 -12.68 6.69
C GLN A 93 5.54 -12.32 8.11
N ASP A 94 6.85 -12.39 8.38
CA ASP A 94 7.40 -11.97 9.67
C ASP A 94 7.35 -10.44 9.82
N GLU A 95 7.52 -9.68 8.74
CA GLU A 95 7.32 -8.22 8.76
C GLU A 95 5.87 -7.84 9.13
N VAL A 96 4.90 -8.62 8.64
CA VAL A 96 3.48 -8.47 9.03
C VAL A 96 3.29 -8.75 10.53
N ASN A 97 3.91 -9.80 11.06
CA ASN A 97 3.84 -10.15 12.48
C ASN A 97 4.43 -9.04 13.37
N VAL A 98 5.54 -8.45 12.93
CA VAL A 98 6.21 -7.31 13.57
C VAL A 98 5.28 -6.08 13.63
N SER A 99 4.53 -5.79 12.58
CA SER A 99 3.53 -4.72 12.60
C SER A 99 2.36 -5.01 13.56
N TYR A 100 1.93 -6.27 13.67
CA TYR A 100 0.89 -6.65 14.63
C TYR A 100 1.37 -6.53 16.07
N TYR A 101 2.61 -6.93 16.34
CA TYR A 101 3.25 -6.73 17.63
C TYR A 101 3.24 -5.26 18.05
N TYR A 102 3.63 -4.36 17.14
CA TYR A 102 3.60 -2.93 17.41
C TYR A 102 2.20 -2.44 17.79
N GLU A 103 1.17 -2.85 17.05
CA GLU A 103 -0.22 -2.47 17.34
C GLU A 103 -0.69 -2.98 18.70
N GLU A 104 -0.34 -4.22 19.06
CA GLU A 104 -0.71 -4.82 20.34
C GLU A 104 -0.10 -4.07 21.54
N VAL A 105 1.17 -3.70 21.43
CA VAL A 105 1.93 -3.10 22.54
C VAL A 105 1.79 -1.58 22.58
N TYR A 106 1.87 -0.91 21.43
CA TYR A 106 1.97 0.56 21.34
C TYR A 106 0.74 1.24 20.74
N GLY A 107 -0.21 0.48 20.18
CA GLY A 107 -1.42 0.98 19.50
C GLY A 107 -2.57 1.39 20.44
N GLY A 108 -2.34 1.47 21.75
CA GLY A 108 -3.34 2.00 22.69
C GLY A 108 -4.37 0.98 23.20
N GLY A 109 -4.07 -0.32 23.16
CA GLY A 109 -4.67 -1.28 24.08
C GLY A 109 -6.13 -1.69 23.85
N LYS A 110 -6.75 -1.40 22.69
CA LYS A 110 -7.88 -2.24 22.27
C LYS A 110 -7.30 -3.57 21.85
N LYS A 111 -7.10 -4.48 22.83
CA LYS A 111 -6.97 -5.92 22.55
C LYS A 111 -8.04 -6.22 21.52
N MET A 112 -7.66 -6.43 20.27
CA MET A 112 -8.55 -7.12 19.35
C MET A 112 -8.76 -8.45 20.06
N ARG A 113 -9.87 -8.57 20.79
CA ARG A 113 -10.39 -9.84 21.24
C ARG A 113 -10.67 -10.58 19.96
N ARG A 114 -9.64 -11.24 19.41
CA ARG A 114 -9.78 -12.30 18.43
C ARG A 114 -10.63 -13.32 19.16
N LYS A 115 -11.95 -13.23 18.98
CA LYS A 115 -12.80 -14.41 19.09
C LYS A 115 -12.08 -15.42 18.22
N LYS A 116 -11.52 -16.46 18.85
CA LYS A 116 -10.95 -17.65 18.21
C LYS A 116 -11.76 -17.95 16.94
N LYS A 117 -11.29 -17.45 15.80
CA LYS A 117 -11.79 -17.84 14.50
C LYS A 117 -10.90 -19.02 14.13
N LYS A 118 -11.58 -20.14 13.88
CA LYS A 118 -11.04 -21.48 13.69
C LYS A 118 -9.74 -21.49 12.88
N GLU A 119 -8.71 -22.08 13.48
CA GLU A 119 -7.60 -22.94 12.96
C GLU A 119 -7.07 -22.87 11.51
N ASN A 120 -7.58 -22.05 10.58
CA ASN A 120 -7.15 -22.08 9.17
C ASN A 120 -6.79 -20.70 8.57
N ASP A 121 -6.83 -19.61 9.33
CA ASP A 121 -6.24 -18.34 8.86
C ASP A 121 -4.81 -18.24 9.40
N SER A 122 -3.82 -18.12 8.51
CA SER A 122 -2.38 -17.96 8.74
C SER A 122 -2.02 -16.61 9.39
N ASP A 123 -2.77 -16.22 10.40
CA ASP A 123 -3.01 -14.83 10.76
C ASP A 123 -2.22 -14.50 12.02
N SER A 124 -0.95 -14.16 11.81
CA SER A 124 0.08 -13.78 12.78
C SER A 124 0.58 -14.89 13.72
N ASN A 125 1.82 -15.33 13.50
CA ASN A 125 2.55 -16.16 14.46
C ASN A 125 3.56 -15.29 15.22
N LEU A 126 3.16 -14.77 16.38
CA LEU A 126 4.08 -13.98 17.21
C LEU A 126 5.20 -14.84 17.81
N ASP A 127 5.02 -16.16 17.86
CA ASP A 127 6.02 -17.09 18.41
C ASP A 127 7.36 -17.00 17.66
N ASP A 128 7.32 -16.68 16.36
CA ASP A 128 8.52 -16.57 15.52
C ASP A 128 9.36 -15.31 15.83
N ILE A 129 8.75 -14.28 16.42
CA ILE A 129 9.41 -13.00 16.77
C ILE A 129 9.63 -12.83 18.28
N GLU A 130 9.01 -13.68 19.11
CA GLU A 130 9.13 -13.65 20.57
C GLU A 130 10.59 -13.66 21.08
N PRO A 131 11.55 -14.41 20.50
CA PRO A 131 12.95 -14.37 20.94
C PRO A 131 13.62 -13.00 20.81
N TYR A 132 13.05 -12.09 20.00
CA TYR A 132 13.60 -10.76 19.72
C TYR A 132 12.79 -9.63 20.37
N LYS A 133 11.83 -9.97 21.24
CA LYS A 133 10.89 -9.03 21.83
C LYS A 133 11.56 -7.84 22.53
N ASP A 134 12.51 -8.11 23.42
CA ASP A 134 13.22 -7.05 24.17
C ASP A 134 13.93 -6.06 23.24
N TYR A 135 14.50 -6.56 22.13
CA TYR A 135 15.13 -5.73 21.13
C TYR A 135 14.10 -4.87 20.38
N MET A 136 12.98 -5.50 19.96
CA MET A 136 11.89 -4.79 19.29
C MET A 136 11.28 -3.72 20.20
N ASP A 137 11.15 -3.99 21.51
CA ASP A 137 10.60 -3.03 22.46
C ASP A 137 11.46 -1.78 22.55
N VAL A 138 12.77 -1.95 22.75
CA VAL A 138 13.72 -0.84 22.79
C VAL A 138 13.70 -0.07 21.46
N PHE A 139 13.67 -0.77 20.32
CA PHE A 139 13.62 -0.14 19.01
C PHE A 139 12.34 0.68 18.83
N TYR A 140 11.17 0.10 19.10
CA TYR A 140 9.89 0.77 18.89
C TYR A 140 9.67 1.93 19.86
N GLU A 141 10.06 1.79 21.13
CA GLU A 141 9.99 2.91 22.08
C GLU A 141 10.87 4.09 21.64
N THR A 142 12.07 3.80 21.14
CA THR A 142 13.03 4.83 20.73
C THR A 142 12.65 5.46 19.40
N CYS A 143 12.20 4.65 18.44
CA CYS A 143 11.99 5.05 17.05
C CYS A 143 10.52 5.32 16.70
N LYS A 144 9.57 5.20 17.63
CA LYS A 144 8.12 5.36 17.40
C LYS A 144 7.78 6.53 16.48
N LYS A 145 8.21 7.72 16.88
CA LYS A 145 7.93 8.99 16.18
C LYS A 145 8.58 9.09 14.81
N GLU A 146 9.64 8.33 14.58
CA GLU A 146 10.34 8.25 13.30
C GLU A 146 9.57 7.34 12.35
N ILE A 147 9.18 6.16 12.83
CA ILE A 147 8.38 5.17 12.09
C ILE A 147 7.04 5.76 11.67
N GLU A 148 6.33 6.44 12.59
CA GLU A 148 5.05 7.10 12.28
C GLU A 148 5.17 8.16 11.18
N ARG A 149 6.35 8.77 11.02
CA ARG A 149 6.60 9.79 9.99
C ARG A 149 7.25 9.23 8.73
N TYR A 150 7.60 7.94 8.69
CA TYR A 150 8.38 7.38 7.60
C TYR A 150 7.73 7.63 6.23
N ASN A 151 6.44 7.31 6.08
CA ASN A 151 5.75 7.52 4.80
C ASN A 151 5.59 9.00 4.43
N LEU A 152 5.49 9.91 5.41
CA LEU A 152 5.53 11.33 5.12
C LEU A 152 6.89 11.71 4.49
N LYS A 153 7.99 11.20 5.06
CA LYS A 153 9.33 11.42 4.51
C LYS A 153 9.47 10.79 3.12
N SER A 154 8.96 9.57 2.91
CA SER A 154 8.93 8.90 1.61
C SER A 154 8.16 9.71 0.57
N ILE A 155 6.98 10.24 0.90
CA ILE A 155 6.19 11.10 0.01
C ILE A 155 6.97 12.36 -0.37
N LEU A 156 7.60 13.02 0.61
CA LEU A 156 8.40 14.23 0.35
C LEU A 156 9.63 13.94 -0.51
N TYR A 157 10.30 12.82 -0.25
CA TYR A 157 11.40 12.35 -1.08
C TYR A 157 10.94 12.08 -2.52
N LEU A 158 9.85 11.32 -2.71
CA LEU A 158 9.31 11.00 -4.02
C LEU A 158 8.84 12.26 -4.76
N LYS A 159 8.30 13.25 -4.05
CA LYS A 159 7.98 14.55 -4.64
C LYS A 159 9.24 15.24 -5.18
N HIS A 160 10.30 15.26 -4.39
CA HIS A 160 11.57 15.82 -4.84
C HIS A 160 12.13 15.05 -6.03
N LEU A 161 12.08 13.72 -5.98
CA LEU A 161 12.51 12.82 -7.06
C LEU A 161 11.77 13.10 -8.36
N ALA A 162 10.44 13.24 -8.31
CA ALA A 162 9.62 13.57 -9.47
C ALA A 162 10.12 14.84 -10.18
N VAL A 163 10.53 15.85 -9.42
CA VAL A 163 11.08 17.10 -9.97
C VAL A 163 12.47 16.89 -10.58
N ILE A 164 13.40 16.26 -9.86
CA ILE A 164 14.79 16.17 -10.31
C ILE A 164 14.99 15.19 -11.48
N LYS A 165 14.15 14.15 -11.57
CA LYS A 165 14.20 13.13 -12.63
C LYS A 165 13.09 13.29 -13.68
N LYS A 166 12.24 14.31 -13.55
CA LYS A 166 11.07 14.54 -14.43
C LYS A 166 10.19 13.29 -14.59
N LEU A 167 9.94 12.62 -13.46
CA LEU A 167 9.12 11.42 -13.40
C LEU A 167 7.68 11.80 -13.06
N LYS A 168 6.72 11.10 -13.67
CA LYS A 168 5.34 11.12 -13.19
C LYS A 168 5.16 10.09 -12.10
N ILE A 169 4.82 10.50 -10.88
CA ILE A 169 4.70 9.60 -9.72
C ILE A 169 3.29 9.70 -9.13
N LEU A 170 2.61 8.56 -9.07
CA LEU A 170 1.33 8.40 -8.39
C LEU A 170 1.51 7.52 -7.16
N ILE A 171 1.10 8.03 -6.00
CA ILE A 171 1.19 7.34 -4.72
C ILE A 171 -0.22 6.98 -4.23
N PHE A 172 -0.40 5.73 -3.84
CA PHE A 172 -1.55 5.25 -3.07
C PHE A 172 -1.11 4.95 -1.64
N THR A 173 -1.92 5.32 -0.66
CA THR A 173 -1.76 4.76 0.70
C THR A 173 -2.61 3.52 0.86
N CYS A 174 -2.01 2.44 1.36
CA CYS A 174 -2.74 1.20 1.58
C CYS A 174 -3.50 1.22 2.91
N PHE A 175 -2.91 1.73 3.99
CA PHE A 175 -3.44 1.59 5.36
C PHE A 175 -3.86 2.91 6.03
N ASN A 176 -4.64 2.82 7.10
CA ASN A 176 -5.26 3.97 7.78
C ASN A 176 -4.33 4.80 8.69
N ASN A 177 -3.12 4.30 8.97
CA ASN A 177 -2.13 4.95 9.84
C ASN A 177 -1.62 6.31 9.34
N PHE A 178 -2.05 6.76 8.15
CA PHE A 178 -1.64 8.03 7.55
C PHE A 178 -2.61 9.21 7.75
N PHE A 179 -3.84 8.96 8.20
CA PHE A 179 -4.91 9.96 8.14
C PHE A 179 -4.62 11.25 8.94
N ILE A 180 -3.94 11.11 10.09
CA ILE A 180 -3.53 12.26 10.92
C ILE A 180 -2.54 13.15 10.17
N PHE A 181 -1.60 12.57 9.43
CA PHE A 181 -0.57 13.30 8.69
C PHE A 181 -1.16 14.02 7.48
N TYR A 182 -2.10 13.41 6.76
CA TYR A 182 -2.79 14.04 5.64
C TYR A 182 -3.43 15.38 6.01
N LYS A 183 -4.20 15.39 7.10
CA LYS A 183 -4.87 16.60 7.58
C LYS A 183 -3.89 17.63 8.13
N THR A 184 -2.90 17.19 8.89
CA THR A 184 -1.94 18.08 9.56
C THR A 184 -1.00 18.76 8.55
N TYR A 185 -0.45 18.00 7.61
CA TYR A 185 0.56 18.47 6.67
C TYR A 185 -0.01 18.91 5.31
N LYS A 186 -1.33 18.76 5.09
CA LYS A 186 -2.02 19.16 3.85
C LYS A 186 -1.36 18.58 2.61
N ILE A 187 -1.13 17.27 2.60
CA ILE A 187 -0.39 16.55 1.54
C ILE A 187 -0.98 16.77 0.15
N SER A 188 -2.29 17.01 0.04
CA SER A 188 -2.95 17.37 -1.21
C SER A 188 -2.35 18.60 -1.91
N LYS A 189 -1.65 19.49 -1.17
CA LYS A 189 -0.91 20.63 -1.73
C LYS A 189 0.35 20.23 -2.49
N LEU A 190 0.83 19.01 -2.35
CA LEU A 190 1.96 18.49 -3.12
C LEU A 190 1.55 18.02 -4.52
N ASN A 191 0.24 17.84 -4.76
CA ASN A 191 -0.29 17.32 -6.00
C ASN A 191 -0.17 18.35 -7.13
N ASP A 192 0.35 17.92 -8.27
CA ASP A 192 0.43 18.66 -9.52
C ASP A 192 0.37 17.71 -10.74
N SER A 193 0.85 18.16 -11.91
CA SER A 193 0.83 17.38 -13.15
C SER A 193 1.74 16.16 -13.15
N ASP A 194 2.79 16.16 -12.32
CA ASP A 194 3.84 15.14 -12.31
C ASP A 194 3.90 14.36 -10.99
N PHE A 195 3.17 14.81 -9.97
CA PHE A 195 3.08 14.10 -8.70
C PHE A 195 1.64 14.11 -8.17
N LYS A 196 1.12 12.95 -7.78
CA LYS A 196 -0.18 12.84 -7.13
C LYS A 196 -0.11 11.85 -5.97
N VAL A 197 -0.63 12.26 -4.82
CA VAL A 197 -0.96 11.37 -3.71
C VAL A 197 -2.46 11.18 -3.69
N PHE A 198 -2.91 9.95 -3.86
CA PHE A 198 -4.27 9.52 -3.60
C PHE A 198 -4.41 9.21 -2.12
N ASP A 199 -4.96 10.17 -1.37
CA ASP A 199 -4.96 10.24 0.08
C ASP A 199 -6.11 9.47 0.77
N PHE A 200 -6.70 8.51 0.05
CA PHE A 200 -7.71 7.61 0.59
C PHE A 200 -7.11 6.20 0.76
N PRO A 201 -7.04 5.68 2.00
CA PRO A 201 -6.47 4.36 2.26
C PRO A 201 -7.21 3.22 1.53
N LEU A 202 -6.52 2.46 0.69
CA LEU A 202 -7.13 1.37 -0.09
C LEU A 202 -7.72 0.25 0.79
N GLN A 203 -7.19 0.05 2.01
CA GLN A 203 -7.78 -0.84 3.01
C GLN A 203 -9.26 -0.52 3.29
N ARG A 204 -9.66 0.77 3.25
CA ARG A 204 -11.07 1.16 3.45
C ARG A 204 -11.97 0.69 2.30
N VAL A 205 -11.42 0.55 1.10
CA VAL A 205 -12.12 -0.03 -0.05
C VAL A 205 -12.25 -1.54 0.15
N GLY A 206 -11.11 -2.22 0.32
CA GLY A 206 -11.05 -3.69 0.35
C GLY A 206 -11.77 -4.35 1.53
N VAL A 207 -11.61 -3.81 2.74
CA VAL A 207 -12.25 -4.37 3.95
C VAL A 207 -13.77 -4.33 3.83
N LYS A 208 -14.33 -3.22 3.35
CA LYS A 208 -15.78 -3.03 3.24
C LYS A 208 -16.43 -4.06 2.32
N GLU A 209 -15.77 -4.41 1.23
CA GLU A 209 -16.32 -5.30 0.21
C GLU A 209 -16.29 -6.77 0.67
N LYS A 210 -15.17 -7.19 1.28
CA LYS A 210 -15.02 -8.54 1.86
C LYS A 210 -16.06 -8.84 2.93
N TYR A 211 -16.40 -7.85 3.77
CA TYR A 211 -17.41 -8.02 4.82
C TYR A 211 -18.86 -8.02 4.30
N LEU A 212 -19.16 -7.26 3.24
CA LEU A 212 -20.54 -7.07 2.78
C LEU A 212 -21.00 -8.06 1.73
N ASN A 213 -20.09 -8.51 0.86
CA ASN A 213 -20.48 -9.27 -0.32
C ASN A 213 -19.99 -10.72 -0.29
N GLY A 214 -19.00 -11.05 0.56
CA GLY A 214 -18.31 -12.34 0.46
C GLY A 214 -17.58 -12.54 -0.86
N ASP A 215 -17.40 -11.47 -1.63
CA ASP A 215 -16.79 -11.50 -2.96
C ASP A 215 -15.31 -11.89 -2.86
N GLU A 216 -14.88 -12.70 -3.83
CA GLU A 216 -13.49 -13.10 -3.99
C GLU A 216 -12.68 -11.88 -4.44
N CYS A 217 -11.76 -11.47 -3.57
CA CYS A 217 -10.96 -10.28 -3.75
C CYS A 217 -9.55 -10.66 -4.20
N VAL A 218 -9.11 -10.12 -5.32
CA VAL A 218 -7.70 -10.19 -5.77
C VAL A 218 -7.04 -8.88 -5.37
N ASN A 219 -5.85 -8.91 -4.77
CA ASN A 219 -5.15 -7.74 -4.25
C ASN A 219 -5.99 -6.92 -3.25
N HIS A 220 -6.84 -7.61 -2.49
CA HIS A 220 -7.81 -7.00 -1.58
C HIS A 220 -8.87 -6.11 -2.24
N LEU A 221 -9.04 -6.17 -3.56
CA LEU A 221 -10.03 -5.39 -4.30
C LEU A 221 -10.99 -6.33 -5.03
N CYS A 222 -12.26 -5.94 -5.13
CA CYS A 222 -13.21 -6.61 -6.01
C CYS A 222 -13.06 -6.12 -7.45
N LYS A 223 -13.62 -6.89 -8.39
CA LYS A 223 -13.48 -6.65 -9.85
C LYS A 223 -13.80 -5.22 -10.29
N LYS A 224 -14.85 -4.60 -9.73
CA LYS A 224 -15.24 -3.21 -10.07
C LYS A 224 -14.21 -2.19 -9.60
N ASP A 225 -13.57 -2.41 -8.46
CA ASP A 225 -12.64 -1.46 -7.85
C ASP A 225 -11.26 -1.54 -8.52
N HIS A 226 -10.89 -2.70 -9.07
CA HIS A 226 -9.76 -2.81 -10.01
C HIS A 226 -9.89 -1.84 -11.19
N LYS A 227 -11.09 -1.72 -11.77
CA LYS A 227 -11.35 -0.76 -12.85
C LYS A 227 -11.23 0.69 -12.39
N ILE A 228 -11.78 1.03 -11.21
CA ILE A 228 -11.68 2.39 -10.66
C ILE A 228 -10.23 2.77 -10.36
N LEU A 229 -9.45 1.84 -9.79
CA LEU A 229 -8.04 2.04 -9.53
C LEU A 229 -7.25 2.33 -10.82
N ALA A 230 -7.51 1.54 -11.87
CA ALA A 230 -6.95 1.80 -13.20
C ALA A 230 -7.41 3.14 -13.80
N ASN A 231 -8.66 3.56 -13.57
CA ASN A 231 -9.15 4.87 -14.01
C ASN A 231 -8.39 6.03 -13.34
N ILE A 232 -8.16 5.95 -12.02
CA ILE A 232 -7.39 6.97 -11.27
C ILE A 232 -5.98 7.09 -11.85
N MET A 233 -5.32 5.96 -12.10
CA MET A 233 -3.98 5.92 -12.72
C MET A 233 -4.01 6.53 -14.13
N SER A 234 -4.99 6.12 -14.94
CA SER A 234 -5.09 6.56 -16.33
C SER A 234 -5.38 8.06 -16.45
N ASN A 235 -6.27 8.59 -15.62
CA ASN A 235 -6.59 10.01 -15.60
C ASN A 235 -5.37 10.85 -15.22
N PHE A 236 -4.55 10.38 -14.28
CA PHE A 236 -3.33 11.09 -13.90
C PHE A 236 -2.25 11.03 -14.98
N PHE A 237 -1.96 9.84 -15.51
CA PHE A 237 -0.84 9.67 -16.45
C PHE A 237 -1.17 10.14 -17.87
N TYR A 238 -2.39 9.90 -18.33
CA TYR A 238 -2.81 10.07 -19.73
C TYR A 238 -3.94 11.09 -19.90
N LEU A 239 -4.36 11.78 -18.84
CA LEU A 239 -5.40 12.81 -18.89
C LEU A 239 -6.73 12.31 -19.46
N THR A 240 -7.06 11.04 -19.20
CA THR A 240 -8.39 10.50 -19.48
C THR A 240 -9.43 11.14 -18.56
N ALA A 241 -10.71 10.92 -18.87
CA ALA A 241 -11.85 11.45 -18.11
C ALA A 241 -12.76 10.32 -17.60
N PHE A 242 -12.16 9.25 -17.07
CA PHE A 242 -12.90 8.12 -16.53
C PHE A 242 -13.36 8.38 -15.09
N ASP A 243 -14.39 7.65 -14.64
CA ASP A 243 -14.90 7.76 -13.28
C ASP A 243 -13.89 7.21 -12.25
N GLU A 244 -13.59 8.02 -11.23
CA GLU A 244 -12.64 7.69 -10.15
C GLU A 244 -13.34 7.29 -8.84
N LYS A 245 -14.68 7.20 -8.84
CA LYS A 245 -15.44 6.93 -7.62
C LYS A 245 -15.54 5.44 -7.34
N PHE A 246 -14.87 4.99 -6.27
CA PHE A 246 -15.18 3.71 -5.66
C PHE A 246 -16.65 3.63 -5.28
N SER A 247 -17.28 2.51 -5.61
CA SER A 247 -18.74 2.31 -5.59
C SER A 247 -19.44 2.50 -4.24
N LYS A 248 -18.71 2.64 -3.12
CA LYS A 248 -19.27 2.86 -1.78
C LYS A 248 -18.55 3.95 -0.97
N TYR A 249 -18.10 5.02 -1.65
CA TYR A 249 -17.42 6.20 -1.09
C TYR A 249 -18.18 6.96 0.03
N SER A 250 -19.46 6.66 0.33
CA SER A 250 -20.35 7.63 1.02
C SER A 250 -21.00 7.24 2.35
N GLU A 251 -20.63 6.16 3.06
CA GLU A 251 -21.45 5.71 4.21
C GLU A 251 -20.70 5.23 5.46
N TYR A 252 -19.54 5.78 5.78
CA TYR A 252 -19.17 5.89 7.19
C TYR A 252 -18.81 7.34 7.46
N PRO A 253 -19.36 7.95 8.53
CA PRO A 253 -18.91 9.26 8.97
C PRO A 253 -17.42 9.15 9.26
N ASP A 254 -16.75 10.30 9.35
CA ASP A 254 -15.48 10.42 10.04
C ASP A 254 -15.53 9.60 11.35
N GLU A 255 -15.09 8.35 11.31
CA GLU A 255 -14.51 7.73 12.49
C GLU A 255 -13.18 8.47 12.64
N THR A 256 -13.30 9.68 13.19
CA THR A 256 -12.29 10.26 14.04
C THR A 256 -11.89 9.15 15.00
N TYR A 257 -10.83 8.43 14.65
CA TYR A 257 -9.91 7.95 15.67
C TYR A 257 -9.39 9.22 16.33
N VAL A 258 -10.16 9.69 17.33
CA VAL A 258 -9.67 10.61 18.32
C VAL A 258 -8.61 9.80 19.05
N TYR A 259 -7.35 9.98 18.64
CA TYR A 259 -6.24 9.71 19.53
C TYR A 259 -6.32 10.83 20.57
N GLU A 260 -6.90 10.51 21.73
CA GLU A 260 -6.72 11.32 22.93
C GLU A 260 -5.25 11.22 23.38
#